data_AF-A0A952WDJ1-F1
#
_entry.id   AF-A0A952WDJ1-F1
#
_cell.length_a   1.000
_cell.length_b   1.000
_cell.length_c   1.000
_cell.angle_alpha   90.00
_cell.angle_beta   90.00
_cell.angle_gamma   90.00
#
_symmetry.space_group_name_H-M   'P 1'
#
loop_
_entity.id
_entity.type
_entity.pdbx_description
1 polymer ?
#
loop_
_entity_poly.entity_id
_entity_poly.type
_entity_poly.pdbx_seq_one_letter_code
_entity_poly.pdbx_strand_id
1 'polypeptide(L)'
;MKRVLVLVLAAVGVGGCMERRIHVTSQPPGATVWLNDVEVGRTPLTTGFRYYGTYDVRVRKDGYEPVWTGKTAWTPLWEVPPVDLVATALPLRIQNQVDWHFDLVPTPVEEAGPLLERGREMKARVDR
;
A
#
# COMPACT_ATOMS: atom_id res chain seq x y z
N MET A 1 -23.69 -19.61 40.18
CA MET A 1 -22.64 -20.08 39.26
C MET A 1 -23.18 -20.33 37.83
N LYS A 2 -24.23 -21.15 37.63
CA LYS A 2 -24.81 -21.42 36.29
C LYS A 2 -25.31 -20.17 35.53
N ARG A 3 -25.88 -19.18 36.22
CA ARG A 3 -26.37 -17.92 35.61
C ARG A 3 -25.25 -16.98 35.13
N VAL A 4 -24.09 -17.01 35.80
CA VAL A 4 -22.90 -16.24 35.39
C VAL A 4 -22.28 -16.85 34.13
N LEU A 5 -22.26 -18.18 34.04
CA LEU A 5 -21.78 -18.90 32.86
C LEU A 5 -22.60 -18.59 31.60
N VAL A 6 -23.94 -18.49 31.74
CA VAL A 6 -24.85 -18.17 30.62
C VAL A 6 -24.70 -16.72 30.14
N LEU A 7 -24.45 -15.76 31.04
CA LEU A 7 -24.19 -14.37 30.66
C LEU A 7 -22.84 -14.20 29.95
N VAL A 8 -21.82 -14.95 30.37
CA VAL A 8 -20.51 -14.98 29.67
C VAL A 8 -20.67 -15.59 28.27
N LEU A 9 -21.42 -16.69 28.12
CA LEU A 9 -21.70 -17.33 26.82
C LEU A 9 -22.55 -16.46 25.88
N ALA A 10 -23.50 -15.67 26.40
CA ALA A 10 -24.31 -14.76 25.60
C ALA A 10 -23.52 -13.53 25.10
N ALA A 11 -22.48 -13.11 25.82
CA ALA A 11 -21.60 -12.02 25.41
C ALA A 11 -20.57 -12.42 24.33
N VAL A 12 -20.34 -13.73 24.10
CA VAL A 12 -19.46 -14.25 23.03
C VAL A 12 -20.10 -14.13 21.63
N GLY A 13 -21.41 -13.82 21.55
CA GLY A 13 -22.13 -13.68 20.28
C GLY A 13 -21.88 -12.37 19.51
N VAL A 14 -21.05 -11.47 20.02
CA VAL A 14 -20.60 -10.28 19.28
C VAL A 14 -19.25 -10.62 18.65
N GLY A 15 -19.28 -11.21 17.45
CA GLY A 15 -18.07 -11.66 16.75
C GLY A 15 -16.98 -10.58 16.72
N GLY A 16 -15.74 -10.98 17.00
CA GLY A 16 -14.58 -10.10 16.86
C GLY A 16 -14.52 -9.53 15.44
N CYS A 17 -14.33 -8.21 15.34
CA CYS A 17 -14.18 -7.53 14.05
C CYS A 17 -12.71 -7.20 13.87
N MET A 18 -12.07 -7.88 12.92
CA MET A 18 -10.67 -7.66 12.56
C MET A 18 -10.61 -6.92 11.23
N GLU A 19 -10.03 -5.71 11.25
CA GLU A 19 -9.93 -4.86 10.08
C GLU A 19 -8.46 -4.57 9.76
N ARG A 20 -8.10 -4.71 8.48
CA ARG A 20 -6.74 -4.54 7.98
C ARG A 20 -6.73 -3.45 6.91
N ARG A 21 -5.98 -2.38 7.13
CA ARG A 21 -5.93 -1.20 6.25
C ARG A 21 -4.48 -0.82 5.91
N ILE A 22 -4.27 -0.36 4.68
CA ILE A 22 -3.05 0.32 4.24
C ILE A 22 -3.43 1.77 3.95
N HIS A 23 -2.73 2.69 4.59
CA HIS A 23 -2.84 4.12 4.33
C HIS A 23 -1.65 4.57 3.48
N VAL A 24 -1.93 5.17 2.32
CA VAL A 24 -0.89 5.60 1.36
C VAL A 24 -0.98 7.10 1.14
N THR A 25 0.16 7.78 1.30
CA THR A 25 0.31 9.21 1.11
C THR A 25 1.47 9.51 0.16
N SER A 26 1.43 10.65 -0.53
CA SER A 26 2.55 11.10 -1.34
C SER A 26 2.75 12.61 -1.30
N GLN A 27 3.99 13.03 -1.55
CA GLN A 27 4.40 14.41 -1.73
C GLN A 27 4.91 14.57 -3.17
N PRO A 28 4.21 15.32 -4.05
CA PRO A 28 2.91 15.98 -3.84
C PRO A 28 1.72 15.00 -3.84
N PRO A 29 0.52 15.42 -3.34
CA PRO A 29 -0.68 14.59 -3.35
C PRO A 29 -1.26 14.42 -4.77
N GLY A 30 -2.22 13.50 -4.91
CA GLY A 30 -2.93 13.21 -6.14
C GLY A 30 -2.21 12.21 -7.07
N ALA A 31 -1.22 11.49 -6.57
CA ALA A 31 -0.53 10.45 -7.32
C ALA A 31 -1.38 9.18 -7.40
N THR A 32 -1.47 8.54 -8.55
CA THR A 32 -2.14 7.24 -8.70
C THR A 32 -1.27 6.14 -8.11
N VAL A 33 -1.88 5.22 -7.37
CA VAL A 33 -1.23 4.12 -6.67
C VAL A 33 -1.76 2.79 -7.20
N TRP A 34 -0.84 1.86 -7.47
CA TRP A 34 -1.15 0.46 -7.72
C TRP A 34 -0.49 -0.41 -6.66
N LEU A 35 -1.23 -1.43 -6.20
CA LEU A 35 -0.74 -2.47 -5.31
C LEU A 35 -0.87 -3.81 -6.03
N ASN A 36 0.25 -4.50 -6.27
CA ASN A 36 0.31 -5.76 -7.03
C ASN A 36 -0.43 -5.65 -8.37
N ASP A 37 -0.09 -4.63 -9.16
CA ASP A 37 -0.69 -4.30 -10.46
C ASP A 37 -2.18 -3.88 -10.45
N VAL A 38 -2.84 -3.85 -9.29
CA VAL A 38 -4.22 -3.38 -9.16
C VAL A 38 -4.24 -1.91 -8.77
N GLU A 39 -4.93 -1.08 -9.56
CA GLU A 39 -5.12 0.33 -9.24
C GLU A 39 -6.04 0.48 -8.02
N VAL A 40 -5.54 1.11 -6.96
CA VAL A 40 -6.30 1.31 -5.71
C VAL A 40 -6.84 2.73 -5.55
N GLY A 41 -6.36 3.68 -6.35
CA GLY A 41 -6.85 5.06 -6.36
C GLY A 41 -5.73 6.10 -6.33
N ARG A 42 -6.02 7.29 -5.82
CA ARG A 42 -5.08 8.43 -5.76
C ARG A 42 -4.77 8.85 -4.33
N THR A 43 -3.53 9.26 -4.06
CA THR A 43 -3.10 9.72 -2.73
C THR A 43 -3.74 11.06 -2.34
N PRO A 44 -4.04 11.28 -1.04
CA PRO A 44 -4.02 10.30 0.05
C PRO A 44 -5.20 9.32 -0.05
N LEU A 45 -4.95 8.02 0.18
CA LEU A 45 -6.00 6.99 0.20
C LEU A 45 -5.80 5.98 1.32
N THR A 46 -6.88 5.31 1.71
CA THR A 46 -6.85 4.16 2.61
C THR A 46 -7.58 3.01 1.95
N THR A 47 -6.93 1.85 1.83
CA THR A 47 -7.51 0.64 1.24
C THR A 47 -7.39 -0.55 2.18
N GLY A 48 -8.37 -1.44 2.13
CA GLY A 48 -8.29 -2.73 2.85
C GLY A 48 -7.29 -3.67 2.18
N PHE A 49 -6.72 -4.61 2.94
CA PHE A 49 -5.88 -5.67 2.40
C PHE A 49 -6.18 -7.02 3.05
N ARG A 50 -5.95 -8.11 2.30
CA ARG A 50 -6.30 -9.46 2.76
C ARG A 50 -5.12 -10.21 3.36
N TYR A 51 -3.94 -10.10 2.77
CA TYR A 51 -2.77 -10.90 3.12
C TYR A 51 -1.62 -10.03 3.57
N TYR A 52 -0.92 -10.44 4.62
CA TYR A 52 0.36 -9.83 4.98
C TYR A 52 1.46 -10.27 4.02
N GLY A 53 2.53 -9.48 3.96
CA GLY A 53 3.67 -9.73 3.08
C GLY A 53 4.11 -8.49 2.33
N THR A 54 4.96 -8.71 1.34
CA THR A 54 5.49 -7.65 0.48
C THR A 54 4.53 -7.40 -0.68
N TYR A 55 4.13 -6.15 -0.84
CA TYR A 55 3.35 -5.65 -1.97
C TYR A 55 4.28 -4.95 -2.95
N ASP A 56 4.09 -5.20 -4.24
CA ASP A 56 4.66 -4.35 -5.29
C ASP A 56 3.84 -3.06 -5.34
N VAL A 57 4.48 -1.94 -5.01
CA VAL A 57 3.85 -0.63 -4.97
C VAL A 57 4.37 0.21 -6.11
N ARG A 58 3.45 0.64 -6.97
CA ARG A 58 3.71 1.60 -8.02
C ARG A 58 3.01 2.91 -7.69
N VAL A 59 3.74 4.01 -7.75
CA VAL A 59 3.18 5.35 -7.55
C VAL A 59 3.56 6.21 -8.76
N ARG A 60 2.56 6.81 -9.41
CA ARG A 60 2.76 7.66 -10.59
C ARG A 60 2.00 8.96 -10.46
N LYS A 61 2.66 10.05 -10.86
CA LYS A 61 2.02 11.35 -11.04
C LYS A 61 2.58 12.00 -12.30
N ASP A 62 1.73 12.69 -13.05
CA ASP A 62 2.16 13.38 -14.26
C ASP A 62 3.17 14.50 -13.92
N GLY A 63 4.27 14.55 -14.68
CA GLY A 63 5.39 15.46 -14.42
C GLY A 63 6.37 15.01 -13.32
N TYR A 64 6.19 13.80 -12.78
CA TYR A 64 7.06 13.21 -11.77
C TYR A 64 7.57 11.84 -12.20
N GLU A 65 8.74 11.48 -11.71
CA GLU A 65 9.33 10.16 -11.91
C GLU A 65 8.46 9.10 -11.22
N PRO A 66 8.12 8.00 -11.92
CA PRO A 66 7.34 6.93 -11.34
C PRO A 66 8.18 6.12 -10.34
N VAL A 67 7.60 5.82 -9.18
CA VAL A 67 8.26 5.02 -8.14
C VAL A 67 7.74 3.59 -8.20
N TRP A 68 8.67 2.63 -8.15
CA TRP A 68 8.41 1.19 -8.14
C TRP A 68 9.19 0.58 -6.98
N THR A 69 8.49 0.09 -5.96
CA THR A 69 9.16 -0.42 -4.76
C THR A 69 8.32 -1.47 -4.04
N GLY A 70 9.00 -2.42 -3.40
CA GLY A 70 8.36 -3.38 -2.51
C GLY A 70 8.12 -2.77 -1.13
N LYS A 71 6.89 -2.76 -0.65
CA LYS A 71 6.56 -2.39 0.74
C LYS A 71 5.96 -3.56 1.49
N THR A 72 6.41 -3.78 2.72
CA THR A 72 5.96 -4.90 3.54
C THR A 72 4.86 -4.47 4.50
N ALA A 73 3.71 -5.14 4.42
CA ALA A 73 2.71 -5.14 5.48
C ALA A 73 3.09 -6.23 6.48
N TRP A 74 3.58 -5.83 7.66
CA TRP A 74 4.07 -6.75 8.69
C TRP A 74 2.93 -7.49 9.36
N THR A 75 3.04 -8.82 9.43
CA THR A 75 2.10 -9.68 10.17
C THR A 75 2.31 -9.52 11.67
N PRO A 76 1.31 -9.05 12.42
CA PRO A 76 1.39 -9.03 13.87
C PRO A 76 1.28 -10.44 14.48
N LEU A 77 1.75 -10.60 15.72
CA LEU A 77 1.74 -11.90 16.40
C LEU A 77 0.31 -12.44 16.66
N TRP A 78 -0.69 -11.57 16.80
CA TRP A 78 -2.10 -11.95 16.97
C TRP A 78 -2.77 -12.49 15.69
N GLU A 79 -2.02 -12.62 14.61
CA GLU A 79 -2.44 -13.23 13.34
C GLU A 79 -1.74 -14.56 13.06
N VAL A 80 -0.87 -15.01 13.98
CA VAL A 80 -0.10 -16.25 13.85
C VAL A 80 -0.76 -17.38 14.65
N PRO A 81 -0.98 -18.57 14.05
CA PRO A 81 -1.48 -19.72 14.80
C PRO A 81 -0.58 -20.15 15.96
N PRO A 82 -1.13 -20.50 17.15
CA PRO A 82 -2.56 -20.56 17.52
C PRO A 82 -3.13 -19.26 18.14
N VAL A 83 -2.34 -18.19 18.19
CA VAL A 83 -2.73 -16.91 18.83
C VAL A 83 -3.89 -16.24 18.09
N ASP A 84 -3.95 -16.43 16.78
CA ASP A 84 -5.03 -15.96 15.90
C ASP A 84 -6.43 -16.43 16.33
N LEU A 85 -6.56 -17.69 16.77
CA LEU A 85 -7.81 -18.26 17.26
C LEU A 85 -8.30 -17.55 18.51
N VAL A 86 -7.37 -17.21 19.42
CA VAL A 86 -7.70 -16.47 20.64
C VAL A 86 -8.08 -15.03 20.30
N ALA A 87 -7.29 -14.38 19.44
CA ALA A 87 -7.54 -13.00 19.03
C ALA A 87 -8.90 -12.83 18.32
N THR A 88 -9.30 -13.83 17.52
CA THR A 88 -10.58 -13.81 16.79
C THR A 88 -11.77 -14.21 17.67
N ALA A 89 -11.57 -15.07 18.67
CA ALA A 89 -12.62 -15.51 19.60
C ALA A 89 -13.01 -14.44 20.63
N LEU A 90 -12.13 -13.47 20.90
CA LEU A 90 -12.43 -12.36 21.79
C LEU A 90 -13.31 -11.32 21.10
N PRO A 91 -14.33 -10.76 21.77
CA PRO A 91 -15.21 -9.72 21.23
C PRO A 91 -14.53 -8.34 21.20
N LEU A 92 -13.27 -8.29 20.73
CA LEU A 92 -12.45 -7.10 20.62
C LEU A 92 -12.47 -6.58 19.18
N ARG A 93 -12.31 -5.26 19.01
CA ARG A 93 -12.06 -4.63 17.72
C ARG A 93 -10.55 -4.49 17.53
N ILE A 94 -9.98 -5.33 16.67
CA ILE A 94 -8.56 -5.27 16.35
C ILE A 94 -8.42 -4.59 15.00
N GLN A 95 -7.87 -3.38 14.99
CA GLN A 95 -7.56 -2.65 13.76
C GLN A 95 -6.05 -2.67 13.53
N ASN A 96 -5.63 -3.18 12.38
CA ASN A 96 -4.26 -3.05 11.93
C ASN A 96 -4.20 -2.04 10.78
N GLN A 97 -3.38 -1.01 10.94
CA GLN A 97 -3.12 -0.02 9.89
C GLN A 97 -1.61 0.03 9.61
N VAL A 98 -1.28 -0.01 8.32
CA VAL A 98 0.09 0.16 7.82
C VAL A 98 0.15 1.47 7.06
N ASP A 99 1.09 2.34 7.41
CA ASP A 99 1.26 3.65 6.77
C ASP A 99 2.47 3.67 5.84
N TRP A 100 2.25 4.04 4.57
CA TRP A 100 3.31 4.20 3.56
C TRP A 100 3.29 5.62 2.99
N HIS A 101 4.47 6.24 2.97
CA HIS A 101 4.70 7.57 2.41
C HIS A 101 5.67 7.51 1.23
N PHE A 102 5.42 8.36 0.23
CA PHE A 102 6.20 8.44 -1.01
C PHE A 102 6.52 9.90 -1.39
N ASP A 103 7.81 10.22 -1.46
CA ASP A 103 8.29 11.48 -2.02
C ASP A 103 8.58 11.31 -3.51
N LEU A 104 7.87 12.06 -4.36
CA LEU A 104 8.03 11.99 -5.81
C LEU A 104 8.98 13.08 -6.30
N VAL A 105 9.91 12.69 -7.15
CA VAL A 105 10.88 13.59 -7.77
C VAL A 105 10.28 14.12 -9.09
N PRO A 106 10.28 15.46 -9.33
CA PRO A 106 9.85 16.00 -10.62
C PRO A 106 10.72 15.45 -11.75
N THR A 107 10.10 15.06 -12.86
CA THR A 107 10.86 14.65 -14.04
C THR A 107 11.56 15.88 -14.62
N PRO A 108 12.89 15.86 -14.79
CA PRO A 108 13.59 16.95 -15.44
C PRO A 108 13.01 17.17 -16.84
N VAL A 109 12.59 18.40 -17.13
CA VAL A 109 12.24 18.79 -18.50
C VAL A 109 13.55 18.86 -19.26
N GLU A 110 13.92 17.77 -19.93
CA GLU A 110 15.10 17.77 -20.80
C GLU A 110 14.81 18.72 -21.95
N GLU A 111 15.49 19.86 -21.98
CA GLU A 111 15.35 20.83 -23.07
C GLU A 111 15.62 20.12 -24.41
N ALA A 112 14.73 20.28 -25.38
CA ALA A 112 14.80 19.53 -26.64
C ALA A 112 16.08 19.82 -27.45
N GLY A 113 16.78 20.93 -27.19
CA GLY A 113 17.98 21.34 -27.93
C GLY A 113 19.10 20.28 -27.92
N PRO A 114 19.67 19.95 -26.74
CA PRO A 114 20.72 18.93 -26.62
C PRO A 114 20.35 17.55 -27.19
N LEU A 115 19.09 17.12 -27.05
CA LEU A 115 18.62 15.83 -27.57
C LEU A 115 18.51 15.82 -29.10
N LEU A 116 18.02 16.90 -29.69
CA LEU A 116 17.93 17.05 -31.15
C LEU A 116 19.31 17.11 -31.80
N GLU A 117 20.28 17.73 -31.14
CA GLU A 117 21.66 17.81 -31.62
C GLU A 117 22.33 16.42 -31.60
N ARG A 118 22.22 15.68 -30.50
CA ARG A 118 22.67 14.27 -30.42
C ARG A 118 22.02 13.38 -31.47
N GLY A 119 20.72 13.57 -31.74
CA GLY A 119 20.01 12.84 -32.79
C GLY A 119 20.55 13.14 -34.20
N ARG A 120 20.88 14.40 -34.50
CA ARG A 120 21.50 14.79 -35.77
C ARG A 120 22.91 14.23 -35.93
N GLU A 121 23.72 14.29 -34.89
CA GLU A 121 25.07 13.71 -34.89
C GLU A 121 25.05 12.19 -35.10
N MET A 122 24.13 11.50 -34.43
CA MET A 122 23.98 10.06 -34.58
C MET A 122 23.51 9.68 -36.00
N LYS A 123 22.60 10.46 -36.59
CA LYS A 123 22.22 10.29 -38.00
C LYS A 123 23.39 10.51 -38.97
N ALA A 124 24.19 11.55 -38.76
CA ALA A 124 25.36 11.85 -39.60
C ALA A 124 26.44 10.75 -39.56
N ARG A 125 26.52 9.96 -38.48
CA ARG A 125 27.39 8.78 -38.38
C ARG A 125 26.87 7.55 -39.12
N VAL A 126 25.56 7.43 -39.29
CA VAL A 126 24.92 6.30 -39.99
C VAL A 126 24.90 6.53 -41.49
N ASP A 127 24.76 7.78 -41.92
CA ASP A 127 24.73 8.17 -43.34
C ASP A 127 26.13 8.23 -44.00
N ARG A 128 27.20 7.89 -43.28
CA ARG A 128 28.59 7.83 -43.76
C ARG A 128 29.04 6.38 -43.93
#